data_AF-A0A7S0G258-F1
#
_entry.id   AF-A0A7S0G258-F1
#
_cell.length_a   1.000
_cell.length_b   1.000
_cell.length_c   1.000
_cell.angle_alpha   90.00
_cell.angle_beta   90.00
_cell.angle_gamma   90.00
#
_symmetry.space_group_name_H-M   'P 1'
#
loop_
_entity.id
_entity.type
_entity.pdbx_description
1 polymer ?
#
loop_
_entity_poly.entity_id
_entity_poly.type
_entity_poly.pdbx_seq_one_letter_code
_entity_poly.pdbx_strand_id
1 'polypeptide(L)'
;GKVLDTAHHVNGTGPVSLVRCENWIVYSFWDVARKSDQIYVVDYFEPKKDWFPKEIGAAVLKAVTGGEIEKELPTTPHAIPNPVAARIGFEVDGRITGLDVTTTERAITMRSIVVHLDKSRLVVLPKEVLDPRRPVGVPTEEDRAEMLMPYNPFISLLVGSVYASKDLLIPGLRRS
;
A
#
# COMPACT_ATOMS: atom_id res chain seq x y z
N GLY A 1 -9.77 -4.36 -20.28
CA GLY A 1 -9.01 -3.46 -19.38
C GLY A 1 -7.54 -3.52 -19.74
N LYS A 2 -6.79 -2.43 -19.51
CA LYS A 2 -5.33 -2.37 -19.71
C LYS A 2 -4.64 -2.81 -18.41
N VAL A 3 -3.68 -3.72 -18.47
CA VAL A 3 -2.86 -4.10 -17.32
C VAL A 3 -1.81 -3.01 -17.10
N LEU A 4 -1.77 -2.43 -15.90
CA LEU A 4 -0.85 -1.33 -15.57
C LEU A 4 0.44 -1.82 -14.90
N ASP A 5 0.35 -2.91 -14.13
CA ASP A 5 1.46 -3.47 -13.37
C ASP A 5 1.23 -4.97 -13.13
N THR A 6 2.32 -5.72 -13.08
CA THR A 6 2.35 -7.17 -12.81
C THR A 6 3.49 -7.47 -11.85
N ALA A 7 3.23 -8.29 -10.84
CA ALA A 7 4.24 -8.82 -9.94
C ALA A 7 4.07 -10.34 -9.81
N HIS A 8 5.18 -11.06 -9.70
CA HIS A 8 5.20 -12.52 -9.57
C HIS A 8 6.20 -12.93 -8.48
N HIS A 9 5.72 -13.70 -7.49
CA HIS A 9 6.52 -14.20 -6.37
C HIS A 9 6.71 -15.71 -6.50
N VAL A 10 7.92 -16.14 -6.90
CA VAL A 10 8.22 -17.55 -7.23
C VAL A 10 7.98 -18.49 -6.04
N ASN A 11 8.30 -18.04 -4.82
CA ASN A 11 8.14 -18.83 -3.60
C ASN A 11 6.86 -18.46 -2.82
N GLY A 12 6.03 -17.58 -3.39
CA GLY A 12 4.83 -17.08 -2.75
C GLY A 12 3.70 -18.11 -2.80
N THR A 13 3.08 -18.37 -1.67
CA THR A 13 1.88 -19.20 -1.58
C THR A 13 0.85 -18.58 -0.63
N GLY A 14 -0.33 -19.18 -0.61
CA GLY A 14 -1.46 -18.73 0.18
C GLY A 14 -1.32 -18.99 1.69
N PRO A 15 -2.23 -18.40 2.49
CA PRO A 15 -3.28 -17.47 2.05
C PRO A 15 -2.70 -16.10 1.66
N VAL A 16 -3.29 -15.49 0.64
CA VAL A 16 -2.98 -14.10 0.24
C VAL A 16 -4.07 -13.19 0.79
N SER A 17 -3.67 -12.05 1.35
CA SER A 17 -4.59 -10.97 1.72
C SER A 17 -4.07 -9.68 1.12
N LEU A 18 -4.96 -8.82 0.63
CA LEU A 18 -4.61 -7.59 -0.08
C LEU A 18 -5.54 -6.47 0.36
N VAL A 19 -4.95 -5.31 0.59
CA VAL A 19 -5.64 -4.05 0.79
C VAL A 19 -5.15 -3.03 -0.21
N ARG A 20 -6.06 -2.15 -0.64
CA ARG A 20 -5.75 -0.99 -1.47
C ARG A 20 -6.30 0.24 -0.78
N CYS A 21 -5.49 1.28 -0.69
CA CYS A 21 -5.96 2.60 -0.28
C CYS A 21 -5.25 3.66 -1.13
N GLU A 22 -5.98 4.68 -1.54
CA GLU A 22 -5.41 5.80 -2.34
C GLU A 22 -4.62 5.30 -3.57
N ASN A 23 -3.33 5.61 -3.61
CA ASN A 23 -2.36 5.27 -4.64
C ASN A 23 -1.48 4.06 -4.29
N TRP A 24 -1.78 3.32 -3.21
CA TRP A 24 -0.95 2.21 -2.76
C TRP A 24 -1.73 0.91 -2.54
N ILE A 25 -0.99 -0.19 -2.62
CA ILE A 25 -1.45 -1.55 -2.39
C ILE A 25 -0.50 -2.20 -1.40
N VAL A 26 -1.05 -2.87 -0.40
CA VAL A 26 -0.30 -3.74 0.51
C VAL A 26 -0.91 -5.12 0.45
N TYR A 27 -0.09 -6.14 0.28
CA TYR A 27 -0.55 -7.52 0.31
C TYR A 27 0.43 -8.41 1.04
N SER A 28 -0.09 -9.49 1.62
CA SER A 28 0.71 -10.48 2.33
C SER A 28 0.63 -11.84 1.65
N PHE A 29 1.71 -12.61 1.77
CA PHE A 29 1.76 -14.00 1.33
C PHE A 29 2.80 -14.78 2.13
N TRP A 30 2.68 -16.11 2.13
CA TRP A 30 3.69 -16.99 2.73
C TRP A 30 4.82 -17.22 1.74
N ASP A 31 6.07 -16.97 2.13
CA ASP A 31 7.23 -17.38 1.34
C ASP A 31 7.73 -18.75 1.85
N VAL A 32 7.64 -19.77 0.99
CA VAL A 32 8.02 -21.15 1.38
C VAL A 32 9.53 -21.32 1.58
N ALA A 33 10.35 -20.53 0.90
CA ALA A 33 11.81 -20.62 1.01
C ALA A 33 12.30 -19.95 2.29
N ARG A 34 11.71 -18.80 2.64
CA ARG A 34 12.02 -18.07 3.88
C ARG A 34 11.32 -18.65 5.12
N LYS A 35 10.24 -19.41 4.91
CA LYS A 35 9.38 -19.95 5.99
C LYS A 35 8.83 -18.84 6.89
N SER A 36 8.46 -17.72 6.28
CA SER A 36 7.92 -16.56 6.97
C SER A 36 6.88 -15.86 6.08
N ASP A 37 5.96 -15.13 6.73
CA ASP A 37 5.06 -14.26 6.00
C ASP A 37 5.80 -13.01 5.53
N GLN A 38 5.48 -12.60 4.31
CA GLN A 38 5.99 -11.38 3.71
C GLN A 38 4.84 -10.39 3.56
N ILE A 39 5.12 -9.11 3.83
CA ILE A 39 4.29 -7.98 3.44
C ILE A 39 4.96 -7.33 2.25
N TYR A 40 4.24 -7.19 1.15
CA TYR A 40 4.71 -6.51 -0.04
C TYR A 40 3.89 -5.25 -0.29
N VAL A 41 4.59 -4.15 -0.57
CA VAL A 41 4.00 -2.82 -0.67
C VAL A 41 4.31 -2.28 -2.06
N VAL A 42 3.32 -1.65 -2.67
CA VAL A 42 3.44 -0.97 -3.95
C VAL A 42 2.79 0.40 -3.84
N ASP A 43 3.57 1.44 -4.08
CA ASP A 43 3.08 2.82 -4.20
C ASP A 43 3.17 3.25 -5.67
N TYR A 44 2.08 3.80 -6.20
CA TYR A 44 2.01 4.30 -7.56
C TYR A 44 2.21 5.82 -7.59
N PHE A 45 3.18 6.25 -8.39
CA PHE A 45 3.56 7.63 -8.58
C PHE A 45 3.27 8.10 -10.01
N GLU A 46 3.22 9.41 -10.14
CA GLU A 46 3.14 10.09 -11.42
C GLU A 46 4.42 9.85 -12.23
N PRO A 47 4.34 9.57 -13.53
CA PRO A 47 5.52 9.20 -14.32
C PRO A 47 6.46 10.37 -14.60
N LYS A 48 5.95 11.60 -14.55
CA LYS A 48 6.72 12.83 -14.74
C LYS A 48 5.91 14.04 -14.30
N LYS A 49 6.57 15.19 -14.17
CA LYS A 49 5.90 16.48 -14.04
C LYS A 49 5.02 16.74 -15.28
N ASP A 50 3.84 17.34 -15.07
CA ASP A 50 2.85 17.66 -16.12
C ASP A 50 2.41 16.43 -16.95
N TRP A 51 2.37 15.24 -16.33
CA TRP A 51 1.93 14.00 -16.96
C TRP A 51 0.44 14.01 -17.36
N PHE A 52 -0.37 14.78 -16.65
CA PHE A 52 -1.82 14.78 -16.82
C PHE A 52 -2.24 15.69 -17.99
N PRO A 53 -2.97 15.16 -19.00
CA PRO A 53 -3.41 15.99 -20.12
C PRO A 53 -4.26 17.18 -19.65
N LYS A 54 -3.86 18.39 -20.05
CA LYS A 54 -4.50 19.64 -19.59
C LYS A 54 -5.97 19.73 -19.98
N GLU A 55 -6.33 19.14 -21.11
CA GLU A 55 -7.69 19.07 -21.63
C GLU A 55 -8.57 18.23 -20.72
N ILE A 56 -8.04 17.11 -20.20
CA ILE A 56 -8.74 16.27 -19.22
C ILE A 56 -8.85 17.02 -17.90
N GLY A 57 -7.77 17.65 -17.43
CA GLY A 57 -7.78 18.45 -16.20
C GLY A 57 -8.82 19.57 -16.22
N ALA A 58 -8.90 20.31 -17.33
CA ALA A 58 -9.88 21.37 -17.53
C ALA A 58 -11.32 20.83 -17.52
N ALA A 59 -11.56 19.68 -18.15
CA ALA A 59 -12.88 19.07 -18.16
C ALA A 59 -13.31 18.50 -16.81
N VAL A 60 -12.37 17.88 -16.07
CA VAL A 60 -12.62 17.43 -14.68
C VAL A 60 -12.97 18.62 -13.80
N LEU A 61 -12.21 19.73 -13.90
CA LEU A 61 -12.50 20.96 -13.16
C LEU A 61 -13.90 21.51 -13.51
N LYS A 62 -14.21 21.64 -14.80
CA LYS A 62 -15.54 22.07 -15.25
C LYS A 62 -16.64 21.17 -14.66
N ALA A 63 -16.46 19.85 -14.69
CA ALA A 63 -17.44 18.90 -14.17
C ALA A 63 -17.68 19.06 -12.67
N VAL A 64 -16.62 19.21 -11.86
CA VAL A 64 -16.78 19.40 -10.40
C VAL A 64 -17.33 20.77 -10.03
N THR A 65 -17.15 21.78 -10.89
CA THR A 65 -17.74 23.12 -10.71
C THR A 65 -19.12 23.28 -11.37
N GLY A 66 -19.71 22.21 -11.94
CA GLY A 66 -21.04 22.23 -12.55
C GLY A 66 -21.12 22.86 -13.95
N GLY A 67 -20.00 22.97 -14.66
CA GLY A 67 -19.93 23.45 -16.05
C GLY A 67 -20.05 22.33 -17.09
N GLU A 68 -20.45 22.70 -18.31
CA GLU A 68 -20.60 21.76 -19.43
C GLU A 68 -19.25 21.36 -20.05
N ILE A 69 -19.14 20.08 -20.41
CA ILE A 69 -17.96 19.52 -21.10
C ILE A 69 -18.20 19.64 -22.61
N GLU A 70 -17.60 20.64 -23.23
CA GLU A 70 -17.81 20.98 -24.66
C GLU A 70 -16.98 20.12 -25.63
N LYS A 71 -15.93 19.44 -25.15
CA LYS A 71 -15.01 18.66 -25.98
C LYS A 71 -15.06 17.18 -25.62
N GLU A 72 -15.04 16.33 -26.65
CA GLU A 72 -14.81 14.90 -26.46
C GLU A 72 -13.46 14.67 -25.79
N LEU A 73 -13.50 14.05 -24.62
CA LEU A 73 -12.31 13.65 -23.89
C LEU A 73 -11.77 12.34 -24.47
N PRO A 74 -10.44 12.13 -24.47
CA PRO A 74 -9.91 10.84 -24.83
C PRO A 74 -10.37 9.79 -23.81
N THR A 75 -11.26 8.89 -24.24
CA THR A 75 -11.90 7.87 -23.39
C THR A 75 -11.10 6.56 -23.31
N THR A 76 -9.96 6.47 -24.02
CA THR A 76 -9.19 5.24 -24.06
C THR A 76 -8.25 5.13 -22.85
N PRO A 77 -8.10 3.95 -22.24
CA PRO A 77 -7.12 3.71 -21.16
C PRO A 77 -5.65 3.93 -21.57
N HIS A 78 -5.37 4.17 -22.86
CA HIS A 78 -4.05 4.44 -23.41
C HIS A 78 -3.74 5.92 -23.53
N ALA A 79 -4.73 6.79 -23.38
CA ALA A 79 -4.56 8.24 -23.45
C ALA A 79 -3.82 8.83 -22.24
N ILE A 80 -3.76 8.07 -21.15
CA ILE A 80 -3.09 8.45 -19.91
C ILE A 80 -1.83 7.57 -19.76
N PRO A 81 -0.65 8.16 -19.48
CA PRO A 81 0.57 7.39 -19.27
C PRO A 81 0.44 6.51 -18.03
N ASN A 82 1.16 5.37 -18.03
CA ASN A 82 1.14 4.47 -16.87
C ASN A 82 1.80 5.14 -15.66
N PRO A 83 1.31 4.86 -14.44
CA PRO A 83 2.00 5.27 -13.23
C PRO A 83 3.34 4.52 -13.10
N VAL A 84 4.25 5.08 -12.30
CA VAL A 84 5.51 4.46 -11.91
C VAL A 84 5.31 3.78 -10.56
N ALA A 85 5.61 2.49 -10.48
CA ALA A 85 5.43 1.70 -9.26
C ALA A 85 6.73 1.60 -8.47
N ALA A 86 6.77 2.14 -7.25
CA ALA A 86 7.82 1.83 -6.28
C ALA A 86 7.35 0.64 -5.42
N ARG A 87 8.24 -0.33 -5.20
CA ARG A 87 7.87 -1.58 -4.52
C ARG A 87 8.94 -2.06 -3.58
N ILE A 88 8.52 -2.60 -2.45
CA ILE A 88 9.43 -3.21 -1.47
C ILE A 88 8.71 -4.33 -0.71
N GLY A 89 9.48 -5.32 -0.25
CA GLY A 89 8.98 -6.41 0.56
C GLY A 89 9.58 -6.36 1.96
N PHE A 90 8.80 -6.78 2.96
CA PHE A 90 9.21 -6.91 4.35
C PHE A 90 8.87 -8.30 4.86
N GLU A 91 9.77 -8.86 5.63
CA GLU A 91 9.58 -10.08 6.41
C GLU A 91 9.04 -9.72 7.79
N VAL A 92 8.09 -10.50 8.30
CA VAL A 92 7.46 -10.24 9.60
C VAL A 92 7.55 -11.44 10.53
N ASP A 93 7.51 -11.17 11.84
CA ASP A 93 7.29 -12.20 12.85
C ASP A 93 5.79 -12.48 13.05
N GLY A 94 5.42 -13.76 12.95
CA GLY A 94 4.02 -14.21 13.09
C GLY A 94 3.36 -14.55 11.76
N ARG A 95 2.17 -15.14 11.85
CA ARG A 95 1.41 -15.60 10.69
C ARG A 95 0.31 -14.60 10.37
N ILE A 96 0.34 -14.00 9.17
CA ILE A 96 -0.71 -13.08 8.72
C ILE A 96 -1.92 -13.89 8.24
N THR A 97 -3.08 -13.54 8.75
CA THR A 97 -4.37 -14.18 8.44
C THR A 97 -5.32 -13.27 7.66
N GLY A 98 -5.04 -11.96 7.65
CA GLY A 98 -5.80 -10.93 6.95
C GLY A 98 -5.15 -9.55 7.09
N LEU A 99 -5.54 -8.63 6.21
CA LEU A 99 -5.16 -7.23 6.21
C LEU A 99 -6.43 -6.38 6.07
N ASP A 100 -6.45 -5.23 6.74
CA ASP A 100 -7.46 -4.18 6.58
C ASP A 100 -6.79 -2.79 6.65
N VAL A 101 -7.53 -1.72 6.40
CA VAL A 101 -7.04 -0.33 6.43
C VAL A 101 -7.94 0.54 7.29
N THR A 102 -7.34 1.38 8.12
CA THR A 102 -8.11 2.32 8.95
C THR A 102 -8.88 3.32 8.10
N THR A 103 -10.04 3.76 8.59
CA THR A 103 -10.85 4.79 7.92
C THR A 103 -11.04 6.02 8.78
N THR A 104 -10.97 7.18 8.15
CA THR A 104 -11.20 8.47 8.81
C THR A 104 -12.26 9.24 8.05
N GLU A 105 -13.15 9.92 8.78
CA GLU A 105 -14.35 10.58 8.23
C GLU A 105 -14.02 11.56 7.10
N ARG A 106 -12.94 12.32 7.25
CA ARG A 106 -12.51 13.33 6.28
C ARG A 106 -11.30 12.92 5.45
N ALA A 107 -10.79 11.70 5.62
CA ALA A 107 -9.59 11.21 4.93
C ALA A 107 -8.34 12.12 5.06
N ILE A 108 -8.26 12.96 6.11
CA ILE A 108 -7.12 13.87 6.33
C ILE A 108 -5.98 13.14 7.05
N THR A 109 -6.32 12.31 8.04
CA THR A 109 -5.33 11.56 8.82
C THR A 109 -4.74 10.42 8.00
N MET A 110 -3.43 10.23 8.16
CA MET A 110 -2.69 9.13 7.53
C MET A 110 -3.33 7.78 7.87
N ARG A 111 -3.41 6.94 6.84
CA ARG A 111 -4.02 5.62 6.90
C ARG A 111 -3.01 4.62 7.46
N SER A 112 -3.49 3.69 8.28
CA SER A 112 -2.67 2.60 8.83
C SER A 112 -3.22 1.27 8.36
N ILE A 113 -2.33 0.28 8.25
CA ILE A 113 -2.69 -1.09 7.90
C ILE A 113 -3.01 -1.81 9.20
N VAL A 114 -4.18 -2.42 9.28
CA VAL A 114 -4.53 -3.34 10.36
C VAL A 114 -4.13 -4.74 9.91
N VAL A 115 -3.18 -5.34 10.62
CA VAL A 115 -2.65 -6.67 10.34
C VAL A 115 -3.28 -7.67 11.29
N HIS A 116 -3.96 -8.67 10.73
CA HIS A 116 -4.55 -9.76 11.51
C HIS A 116 -3.54 -10.89 11.62
N LEU A 117 -3.10 -11.17 12.84
CA LEU A 117 -2.16 -12.24 13.13
C LEU A 117 -2.90 -13.51 13.60
N ASP A 118 -2.20 -14.64 13.52
CA ASP A 118 -2.63 -15.84 14.20
C ASP A 118 -2.85 -15.62 15.70
N LYS A 119 -3.68 -16.50 16.27
CA LYS A 119 -4.11 -16.44 17.68
C LYS A 119 -4.95 -15.19 18.00
N SER A 120 -5.68 -14.67 17.01
CA SER A 120 -6.64 -13.57 17.16
C SER A 120 -6.03 -12.25 17.67
N ARG A 121 -4.79 -11.97 17.24
CA ARG A 121 -4.11 -10.71 17.57
C ARG A 121 -4.22 -9.73 16.40
N LEU A 122 -4.30 -8.45 16.73
CA LEU A 122 -4.33 -7.36 15.76
C LEU A 122 -3.14 -6.44 16.02
N VAL A 123 -2.51 -6.00 14.96
CA VAL A 123 -1.43 -5.01 15.01
C VAL A 123 -1.80 -3.90 14.05
N VAL A 124 -1.70 -2.65 14.50
CA VAL A 124 -1.88 -1.48 13.63
C VAL A 124 -0.51 -1.00 13.23
N LEU A 125 -0.22 -1.09 11.93
CA LEU A 125 1.04 -0.68 11.34
C LEU A 125 0.86 0.64 10.58
N PRO A 126 1.52 1.73 11.00
CA PRO A 126 1.49 2.99 10.26
C PRO A 126 2.06 2.81 8.84
N LYS A 127 1.47 3.45 7.82
CA LYS A 127 1.90 3.29 6.42
C LYS A 127 3.33 3.80 6.19
N GLU A 128 3.81 4.72 7.01
CA GLU A 128 5.17 5.27 6.98
C GLU A 128 6.22 4.21 7.35
N VAL A 129 5.81 3.17 8.10
CA VAL A 129 6.65 1.98 8.35
C VAL A 129 6.86 1.18 7.06
N LEU A 130 5.90 1.26 6.15
CA LEU A 130 5.81 0.55 4.89
C LEU A 130 6.02 1.50 3.69
N ASP A 131 7.07 2.33 3.73
CA ASP A 131 7.44 3.19 2.59
C ASP A 131 8.37 2.43 1.63
N PRO A 132 8.03 2.27 0.33
CA PRO A 132 8.89 1.62 -0.65
C PRO A 132 10.13 2.43 -1.06
N ARG A 133 10.21 3.71 -0.68
CA ARG A 133 11.34 4.60 -0.98
C ARG A 133 12.46 4.53 0.06
N ARG A 134 12.30 3.69 1.10
CA ARG A 134 13.33 3.53 2.14
C ARG A 134 14.68 3.16 1.52
N PRO A 135 15.75 3.92 1.81
CA PRO A 135 17.04 3.70 1.17
C PRO A 135 17.63 2.36 1.58
N VAL A 136 18.12 1.63 0.58
CA VAL A 136 18.90 0.40 0.77
C VAL A 136 20.37 0.78 0.89
N GLY A 137 20.95 0.60 2.07
CA GLY A 137 22.34 0.99 2.35
C GLY A 137 22.46 2.37 2.97
N VAL A 138 23.49 3.12 2.60
CA VAL A 138 23.77 4.45 3.16
C VAL A 138 22.79 5.46 2.54
N PRO A 139 21.98 6.18 3.35
CA PRO A 139 21.04 7.17 2.85
C PRO A 139 21.73 8.32 2.11
N THR A 140 21.16 8.73 0.98
CA THR A 140 21.56 9.92 0.20
C THR A 140 21.20 11.21 0.94
N GLU A 141 21.63 12.37 0.42
CA GLU A 141 21.29 13.66 1.04
C GLU A 141 19.80 13.96 0.87
N GLU A 142 19.22 13.58 -0.28
CA GLU A 142 17.80 13.69 -0.58
C GLU A 142 16.97 12.81 0.38
N ASP A 143 17.39 11.57 0.62
CA ASP A 143 16.71 10.68 1.57
C ASP A 143 16.71 11.26 3.00
N ARG A 144 17.81 11.91 3.39
CA ARG A 144 17.95 12.55 4.70
C ARG A 144 17.08 13.80 4.81
N ALA A 145 16.99 14.60 3.73
CA ALA A 145 16.14 15.77 3.68
C ALA A 145 14.65 15.41 3.82
N GLU A 146 14.23 14.27 3.26
CA GLU A 146 12.88 13.71 3.42
C GLU A 146 12.69 12.91 4.73
N MET A 147 13.73 12.79 5.55
CA MET A 147 13.74 12.01 6.80
C MET A 147 13.30 10.53 6.59
N LEU A 148 13.72 9.92 5.48
CA LEU A 148 13.39 8.53 5.18
C LEU A 148 14.09 7.58 6.14
N MET A 149 13.31 6.66 6.71
CA MET A 149 13.85 5.58 7.53
C MET A 149 14.67 4.63 6.64
N PRO A 150 15.89 4.23 7.04
CA PRO A 150 16.63 3.20 6.33
C PRO A 150 15.85 1.90 6.19
N TYR A 151 16.04 1.21 5.08
CA TYR A 151 15.37 -0.07 4.85
C TYR A 151 15.88 -1.12 5.83
N ASN A 152 14.96 -1.63 6.65
CA ASN A 152 15.13 -2.86 7.41
C ASN A 152 14.15 -3.89 6.83
N PRO A 153 14.64 -5.01 6.26
CA PRO A 153 13.78 -6.04 5.68
C PRO A 153 12.89 -6.70 6.72
N PHE A 154 13.23 -6.66 8.01
CA PHE A 154 12.47 -7.30 9.07
C PHE A 154 11.65 -6.27 9.87
N ILE A 155 10.34 -6.51 9.98
CA ILE A 155 9.41 -5.74 10.82
C ILE A 155 8.89 -6.66 11.93
N SER A 156 9.14 -6.29 13.19
CA SER A 156 8.54 -6.99 14.32
C SER A 156 7.12 -6.46 14.57
N LEU A 157 6.14 -7.31 14.34
CA LEU A 157 4.73 -7.17 14.68
C LEU A 157 4.44 -7.67 16.11
N LEU A 158 5.25 -8.57 16.65
CA LEU A 158 4.99 -9.18 17.97
C LEU A 158 5.46 -8.32 19.16
N VAL A 159 6.36 -7.35 18.94
CA VAL A 159 6.94 -6.52 20.00
C VAL A 159 6.54 -5.06 19.81
N GLY A 160 5.78 -4.51 20.76
CA GLY A 160 5.72 -3.06 21.00
C GLY A 160 4.65 -2.22 20.29
N SER A 161 3.88 -2.75 19.32
CA SER A 161 2.80 -1.98 18.63
C SER A 161 1.42 -2.64 18.70
N VAL A 162 1.24 -3.56 19.64
CA VAL A 162 -0.01 -4.30 19.78
C VAL A 162 -0.98 -3.44 20.58
N TYR A 163 -1.89 -2.73 19.90
CA TYR A 163 -3.24 -2.58 20.45
C TYR A 163 -3.85 -3.98 20.43
N ALA A 164 -3.35 -4.82 21.32
CA ALA A 164 -4.02 -6.05 21.64
C ALA A 164 -5.39 -5.58 22.10
N SER A 165 -6.43 -6.12 21.47
CA SER A 165 -7.63 -6.43 22.21
C SER A 165 -7.17 -6.93 23.60
N LYS A 166 -7.28 -6.05 24.60
CA LYS A 166 -6.83 -6.34 25.95
C LYS A 166 -7.77 -7.45 26.43
N ASP A 167 -7.24 -8.66 26.44
CA ASP A 167 -7.89 -9.87 26.96
C ASP A 167 -9.08 -10.45 26.18
N LEU A 168 -9.39 -10.00 24.94
CA LEU A 168 -10.37 -10.71 24.10
C LEU A 168 -9.66 -11.43 22.95
N LEU A 169 -9.58 -12.76 23.06
CA LEU A 169 -9.58 -13.62 21.88
C LEU A 169 -10.84 -13.26 21.08
N ILE A 170 -10.71 -13.01 19.78
CA ILE A 170 -11.86 -12.85 18.88
C ILE A 170 -11.97 -14.15 18.06
N PRO A 171 -12.64 -15.21 18.58
CA PRO A 171 -12.92 -16.40 17.81
C PRO A 171 -13.65 -16.04 16.53
N GLY A 172 -13.11 -16.47 15.38
CA GLY A 172 -13.80 -16.34 14.10
C GLY A 172 -13.78 -14.94 13.48
N LEU A 173 -12.69 -14.18 13.63
CA LEU A 173 -12.44 -13.02 12.78
C LEU A 173 -12.47 -13.48 11.31
N ARG A 174 -13.61 -13.27 10.65
CA ARG A 174 -13.89 -13.79 9.31
C ARG A 174 -13.20 -12.92 8.27
N ARG A 175 -12.65 -13.59 7.26
CA ARG A 175 -12.12 -13.01 6.03
C ARG A 175 -13.28 -12.31 5.31
N SER A 176 -13.20 -10.99 5.14
CA SER A 176 -14.00 -10.24 4.17
C SER A 176 -13.32 -10.26 2.81
#